data_AF-A0A529W528-F1
#
_entry.id   AF-A0A529W528-F1
#
_cell.length_a   1.000
_cell.length_b   1.000
_cell.length_c   1.000
_cell.angle_alpha   90.00
_cell.angle_beta   90.00
_cell.angle_gamma   90.00
#
_symmetry.space_group_name_H-M   'P 1'
#
loop_
_entity.id
_entity.type
_entity.pdbx_description
1 polymer ?
#
loop_
_entity_poly.entity_id
_entity_poly.type
_entity_poly.pdbx_seq_one_letter_code
_entity_poly.pdbx_strand_id
1 'polypeptide(L)'
;QQSLSTSFMVDKGNRRHFMEKEIHEQPEVISHTLAHYVDFVSGKSKPLDLPFDFARIGRLALSACGTAYLAGLISKYWFERYARLPIDIDVASEFRYREMPLSANDAAFFISQSGETADTLASLRYCRQAGMKIGAVVNVRESTMARESDVVLPTLAGPEIGVASTKAFTCQLSVLAALAVRAGVARGTISPDQEKQLVRELSEAPRFATQVLKLDEQIERISRELSRYKDVLYLGRDTNFPLAMEGALKLKEISYIHAEGYAGGELKHGPIALIDENMPVIVIAPHDRIFEKTVSNMQEVAARGGKIILITDAKGAAQAGIKTMETIILP
;
A
#
# COMPACT_ATOMS: atom_id res chain seq x y z
N GLN A 1 -34.53 -20.08 -11.66
CA GLN A 1 -34.19 -19.68 -10.28
C GLN A 1 -33.54 -18.32 -10.35
N GLN A 2 -34.26 -17.27 -9.97
CA GLN A 2 -33.74 -15.91 -9.88
C GLN A 2 -32.64 -15.90 -8.81
N SER A 3 -31.46 -15.38 -9.14
CA SER A 3 -30.40 -15.17 -8.17
C SER A 3 -30.90 -14.18 -7.13
N LEU A 4 -31.05 -14.64 -5.89
CA LEU A 4 -31.09 -13.80 -4.71
C LEU A 4 -29.69 -13.21 -4.51
N SER A 5 -29.27 -12.31 -5.42
CA SER A 5 -28.26 -11.32 -5.09
C SER A 5 -28.95 -10.36 -4.15
N THR A 6 -28.71 -10.49 -2.85
CA THR A 6 -29.01 -9.43 -1.91
C THR A 6 -28.19 -8.24 -2.35
N SER A 7 -28.79 -7.40 -3.19
CA SER A 7 -28.36 -6.03 -3.44
C SER A 7 -28.39 -5.35 -2.09
N PHE A 8 -27.28 -5.40 -1.36
CA PHE A 8 -27.04 -4.42 -0.33
C PHE A 8 -27.09 -3.10 -1.07
N MET A 9 -28.18 -2.37 -0.89
CA MET A 9 -28.32 -1.01 -1.40
C MET A 9 -27.16 -0.23 -0.77
N VAL A 10 -26.07 -0.02 -1.54
CA VAL A 10 -24.86 0.59 -1.02
C VAL A 10 -25.16 2.07 -0.83
N ASP A 11 -25.43 2.45 0.42
CA ASP A 11 -25.78 3.81 0.79
C ASP A 11 -24.54 4.64 1.14
N LYS A 12 -24.59 5.96 0.92
CA LYS A 12 -23.49 6.88 1.28
C LYS A 12 -23.45 7.19 2.78
N GLY A 13 -24.47 6.80 3.54
CA GLY A 13 -24.65 7.18 4.93
C GLY A 13 -24.68 8.70 5.06
N ASN A 14 -24.00 9.21 6.09
CA ASN A 14 -23.92 10.65 6.37
C ASN A 14 -22.81 11.37 5.58
N ARG A 15 -22.37 10.83 4.44
CA ARG A 15 -21.22 11.34 3.68
C ARG A 15 -21.64 11.82 2.29
N ARG A 16 -20.90 12.78 1.74
CA ARG A 16 -21.28 13.41 0.45
C ARG A 16 -20.92 12.51 -0.74
N HIS A 17 -19.81 11.79 -0.64
CA HIS A 17 -19.28 10.92 -1.69
C HIS A 17 -19.00 9.51 -1.16
N PHE A 18 -19.06 8.51 -2.05
CA PHE A 18 -18.68 7.14 -1.70
C PHE A 18 -17.22 7.05 -1.25
N MET A 19 -16.30 7.71 -1.97
CA MET A 19 -14.88 7.75 -1.58
C MET A 19 -14.67 8.33 -0.18
N GLU A 20 -15.41 9.37 0.20
CA GLU A 20 -15.34 9.96 1.56
C GLU A 20 -15.82 8.95 2.61
N LYS A 21 -16.93 8.26 2.36
CA LYS A 21 -17.42 7.16 3.21
C LYS A 21 -16.35 6.07 3.34
N GLU A 22 -15.81 5.61 2.22
CA GLU A 22 -14.84 4.51 2.16
C GLU A 22 -13.54 4.86 2.90
N ILE A 23 -13.08 6.11 2.83
CA ILE A 23 -11.94 6.60 3.62
C ILE A 23 -12.22 6.47 5.12
N HIS A 24 -13.44 6.81 5.56
CA HIS A 24 -13.84 6.75 6.97
C HIS A 24 -14.14 5.34 7.48
N GLU A 25 -14.41 4.37 6.59
CA GLU A 25 -14.58 2.96 6.93
C GLU A 25 -13.25 2.25 7.19
N GLN A 26 -12.11 2.83 6.76
CA GLN A 26 -10.79 2.21 6.86
C GLN A 26 -10.43 1.66 8.26
N PRO A 27 -10.64 2.38 9.38
CA PRO A 27 -10.30 1.84 10.69
C PRO A 27 -10.99 0.50 10.99
N GLU A 28 -12.28 0.39 10.65
CA GLU A 28 -13.07 -0.82 10.87
C GLU A 28 -12.60 -1.96 9.96
N VAL A 29 -12.48 -1.70 8.66
CA VAL A 29 -12.13 -2.78 7.72
C VAL A 29 -10.67 -3.22 7.85
N ILE A 30 -9.74 -2.34 8.25
CA ILE A 30 -8.37 -2.74 8.61
C ILE A 30 -8.40 -3.70 9.79
N SER A 31 -9.19 -3.40 10.84
CA SER A 31 -9.35 -4.26 12.01
C SER A 31 -9.89 -5.64 11.62
N HIS A 32 -10.97 -5.69 10.84
CA HIS A 32 -11.55 -6.94 10.34
C HIS A 32 -10.57 -7.76 9.50
N THR A 33 -9.81 -7.09 8.64
CA THR A 33 -8.80 -7.74 7.80
C THR A 33 -7.71 -8.34 8.65
N LEU A 34 -7.08 -7.56 9.52
CA LEU A 34 -6.01 -8.03 10.39
C LEU A 34 -6.47 -9.16 11.30
N ALA A 35 -7.66 -9.04 11.91
CA ALA A 35 -8.25 -10.09 12.75
C ALA A 35 -8.46 -11.41 11.99
N HIS A 36 -8.52 -11.42 10.66
CA HIS A 36 -8.57 -12.64 9.86
C HIS A 36 -7.21 -13.35 9.78
N TYR A 37 -6.10 -12.60 9.75
CA TYR A 37 -4.75 -13.14 9.52
C TYR A 37 -3.85 -13.20 10.75
N VAL A 38 -4.17 -12.46 11.81
CA VAL A 38 -3.42 -12.46 13.06
C VAL A 38 -4.35 -12.63 14.25
N ASP A 39 -3.82 -13.19 15.33
CA ASP A 39 -4.47 -13.30 16.62
C ASP A 39 -3.88 -12.26 17.57
N PHE A 40 -4.68 -11.23 17.86
CA PHE A 40 -4.27 -10.13 18.74
C PHE A 40 -4.06 -10.55 20.20
N VAL A 41 -4.68 -11.65 20.64
CA VAL A 41 -4.56 -12.13 22.03
C VAL A 41 -3.24 -12.87 22.21
N SER A 42 -2.96 -13.84 21.33
CA SER A 42 -1.70 -14.57 21.39
C SER A 42 -0.52 -13.80 20.82
N GLY A 43 -0.77 -12.77 20.02
CA GLY A 43 0.25 -11.99 19.32
C GLY A 43 0.91 -12.80 18.20
N LYS A 44 0.16 -13.67 17.52
CA LYS A 44 0.71 -14.56 16.49
C LYS A 44 0.00 -14.42 15.16
N SER A 45 0.72 -14.72 14.09
CA SER A 45 0.10 -14.95 12.78
C SER A 45 -0.80 -16.20 12.86
N LYS A 46 -1.99 -16.12 12.29
CA LYS A 46 -2.92 -17.25 12.25
C LYS A 46 -2.42 -18.31 11.27
N PRO A 47 -2.66 -19.61 11.54
CA PRO A 47 -2.49 -20.66 10.55
C PRO A 47 -3.33 -20.35 9.30
N LEU A 48 -2.70 -20.45 8.13
CA LEU A 48 -3.33 -20.40 6.83
C LEU A 48 -2.96 -21.67 6.08
N ASP A 49 -3.95 -22.29 5.44
CA ASP A 49 -3.76 -23.43 4.56
C ASP A 49 -3.25 -22.93 3.20
N LEU A 50 -1.94 -22.69 3.13
CA LEU A 50 -1.28 -22.26 1.91
C LEU A 50 -0.86 -23.48 1.11
N PRO A 51 -0.98 -23.45 -0.24
CA PRO A 51 -0.61 -24.56 -1.12
C PRO A 51 0.91 -24.71 -1.27
N PHE A 52 1.69 -23.95 -0.49
CA PHE A 52 3.14 -23.92 -0.45
C PHE A 52 3.61 -23.56 0.96
N ASP A 53 4.88 -23.87 1.24
CA ASP A 53 5.55 -23.51 2.47
C ASP A 53 6.53 -22.36 2.22
N PHE A 54 6.35 -21.23 2.92
CA PHE A 54 7.25 -20.08 2.84
C PHE A 54 8.71 -20.45 3.17
N ALA A 55 8.95 -21.48 3.98
CA ALA A 55 10.29 -21.98 4.28
C ALA A 55 11.00 -22.61 3.06
N ARG A 56 10.23 -23.08 2.07
CA ARG A 56 10.73 -23.89 0.95
C ARG A 56 10.79 -23.15 -0.39
N ILE A 57 9.93 -22.14 -0.58
CA ILE A 57 9.93 -21.39 -1.83
C ILE A 57 11.19 -20.52 -1.97
N GLY A 58 11.70 -20.43 -3.21
CA GLY A 58 12.88 -19.65 -3.55
C GLY A 58 12.56 -18.16 -3.72
N ARG A 59 11.44 -17.85 -4.38
CA ARG A 59 10.93 -16.50 -4.58
C ARG A 59 9.40 -16.46 -4.53
N LEU A 60 8.86 -15.26 -4.36
CA LEU A 60 7.43 -14.99 -4.50
C LEU A 60 7.22 -13.90 -5.55
N ALA A 61 6.58 -14.26 -6.65
CA ALA A 61 6.27 -13.36 -7.75
C ALA A 61 4.92 -12.67 -7.54
N LEU A 62 4.86 -11.34 -7.68
CA LEU A 62 3.66 -10.53 -7.53
C LEU A 62 3.34 -9.83 -8.84
N SER A 63 2.05 -9.65 -9.11
CA SER A 63 1.61 -8.86 -10.26
C SER A 63 0.25 -8.22 -9.98
N ALA A 64 0.11 -6.96 -10.37
CA ALA A 64 -1.09 -6.15 -10.18
C ALA A 64 -1.05 -4.89 -11.06
N CYS A 65 -2.11 -4.07 -11.00
CA CYS A 65 -2.19 -2.78 -11.69
C CYS A 65 -2.52 -1.64 -10.71
N GLY A 66 -2.07 -0.43 -11.02
CA GLY A 66 -2.44 0.81 -10.30
C GLY A 66 -2.17 0.74 -8.80
N THR A 67 -3.14 1.17 -7.99
CA THR A 67 -3.07 1.14 -6.52
C THR A 67 -2.70 -0.24 -5.94
N ALA A 68 -3.20 -1.35 -6.52
CA ALA A 68 -2.85 -2.70 -6.06
C ALA A 68 -1.38 -3.07 -6.33
N TYR A 69 -0.81 -2.58 -7.44
CA TYR A 69 0.62 -2.71 -7.72
C TYR A 69 1.46 -1.94 -6.70
N LEU A 70 1.03 -0.74 -6.32
CA LEU A 70 1.70 0.05 -5.29
C LEU A 70 1.65 -0.64 -3.92
N ALA A 71 0.54 -1.31 -3.58
CA ALA A 71 0.46 -2.11 -2.35
C ALA A 71 1.47 -3.28 -2.37
N GLY A 72 1.58 -3.95 -3.51
CA GLY A 72 2.58 -5.00 -3.70
C GLY A 72 4.02 -4.47 -3.61
N LEU A 73 4.31 -3.29 -4.15
CA LEU A 73 5.64 -2.66 -4.06
C LEU A 73 6.02 -2.34 -2.62
N ILE A 74 5.07 -1.88 -1.80
CA ILE A 74 5.29 -1.71 -0.36
C ILE A 74 5.59 -3.07 0.29
N SER A 75 4.80 -4.10 -0.04
CA SER A 75 4.97 -5.43 0.55
C SER A 75 6.31 -6.09 0.23
N LYS A 76 6.90 -5.79 -0.94
CA LYS A 76 8.25 -6.25 -1.31
C LYS A 76 9.26 -5.93 -0.22
N TYR A 77 9.27 -4.70 0.30
CA TYR A 77 10.16 -4.30 1.39
C TYR A 77 9.91 -5.12 2.66
N TRP A 78 8.68 -5.49 2.97
CA TRP A 78 8.34 -6.26 4.17
C TRP A 78 8.78 -7.71 4.07
N PHE A 79 8.44 -8.40 2.97
CA PHE A 79 8.86 -9.79 2.76
C PHE A 79 10.39 -9.90 2.68
N GLU A 80 11.07 -9.01 1.97
CA GLU A 80 12.53 -9.06 1.88
C GLU A 80 13.21 -8.74 3.22
N ARG A 81 12.68 -7.77 3.97
CA ARG A 81 13.25 -7.38 5.27
C ARG A 81 13.02 -8.43 6.34
N TYR A 82 11.78 -8.87 6.51
CA TYR A 82 11.38 -9.71 7.64
C TYR A 82 11.47 -11.20 7.35
N ALA A 83 11.17 -11.62 6.11
CA ALA A 83 11.19 -13.03 5.73
C ALA A 83 12.46 -13.45 4.97
N ARG A 84 13.30 -12.48 4.53
CA ARG A 84 14.46 -12.75 3.68
C ARG A 84 14.05 -13.60 2.45
N LEU A 85 12.88 -13.27 1.91
CA LEU A 85 12.28 -13.91 0.75
C LEU A 85 12.34 -12.94 -0.43
N PRO A 86 13.06 -13.27 -1.51
CA PRO A 86 13.08 -12.46 -2.73
C PRO A 86 11.67 -12.25 -3.30
N ILE A 87 11.34 -11.00 -3.63
CA ILE A 87 10.07 -10.62 -4.24
C ILE A 87 10.31 -9.97 -5.59
N ASP A 88 9.70 -10.53 -6.61
CA ASP A 88 9.57 -9.89 -7.93
C ASP A 88 8.18 -9.29 -8.01
N ILE A 89 8.06 -8.02 -8.37
CA ILE A 89 6.76 -7.39 -8.61
C ILE A 89 6.81 -6.50 -9.84
N ASP A 90 5.82 -6.65 -10.70
CA ASP A 90 5.69 -5.82 -11.88
C ASP A 90 4.25 -5.42 -12.16
N VAL A 91 4.13 -4.37 -12.97
CA VAL A 91 2.86 -3.98 -13.57
C VAL A 91 2.38 -5.14 -14.44
N ALA A 92 1.13 -5.55 -14.24
CA ALA A 92 0.63 -6.78 -14.85
C ALA A 92 0.63 -6.77 -16.38
N SER A 93 0.49 -5.58 -16.99
CA SER A 93 0.59 -5.41 -18.43
C SER A 93 1.95 -5.82 -18.96
N GLU A 94 3.03 -5.63 -18.20
CA GLU A 94 4.41 -5.94 -18.63
C GLU A 94 4.87 -7.34 -18.19
N PHE A 95 4.32 -7.83 -17.08
CA PHE A 95 4.78 -9.03 -16.36
C PHE A 95 4.95 -10.26 -17.26
N ARG A 96 3.95 -10.55 -18.11
CA ARG A 96 3.97 -11.75 -18.96
C ARG A 96 4.77 -11.56 -20.25
N TYR A 97 4.82 -10.35 -20.81
CA TYR A 97 5.42 -10.13 -22.14
C TYR A 97 6.94 -10.01 -22.09
N ARG A 98 7.51 -9.78 -20.91
CA ARG A 98 8.97 -9.79 -20.72
C ARG A 98 9.58 -11.20 -20.54
N GLU A 99 8.75 -12.25 -20.59
CA GLU A 99 9.17 -13.66 -20.41
C GLU A 99 9.98 -13.90 -19.13
N MET A 100 9.46 -13.44 -17.98
CA MET A 100 10.15 -13.63 -16.70
C MET A 100 10.45 -15.12 -16.45
N PRO A 101 11.69 -15.50 -16.06
CA PRO A 101 12.02 -16.88 -15.73
C PRO A 101 11.22 -17.37 -14.51
N LEU A 102 10.30 -18.31 -14.70
CA LEU A 102 9.47 -18.89 -13.65
C LEU A 102 9.97 -20.28 -13.24
N SER A 103 9.76 -20.66 -11.98
CA SER A 103 10.02 -22.02 -11.49
C SER A 103 8.82 -22.56 -10.74
N ALA A 104 8.51 -23.85 -10.91
CA ALA A 104 7.48 -24.53 -10.14
C ALA A 104 7.80 -24.64 -8.63
N ASN A 105 9.05 -24.37 -8.22
CA ASN A 105 9.46 -24.29 -6.81
C ASN A 105 9.14 -22.93 -6.17
N ASP A 106 8.64 -21.97 -6.96
CA ASP A 106 8.26 -20.65 -6.51
C ASP A 106 6.74 -20.53 -6.36
N ALA A 107 6.30 -19.47 -5.71
CA ALA A 107 4.87 -19.13 -5.58
C ALA A 107 4.58 -17.77 -6.23
N ALA A 108 3.31 -17.51 -6.54
CA ALA A 108 2.86 -16.25 -7.08
C ALA A 108 1.63 -15.70 -6.34
N PHE A 109 1.59 -14.38 -6.13
CA PHE A 109 0.43 -13.65 -5.63
C PHE A 109 -0.08 -12.64 -6.65
N PHE A 110 -1.40 -12.61 -6.82
CA PHE A 110 -2.08 -11.63 -7.68
C PHE A 110 -3.00 -10.76 -6.84
N ILE A 111 -2.82 -9.44 -6.94
CA ILE A 111 -3.51 -8.47 -6.08
C ILE A 111 -4.52 -7.71 -6.94
N SER A 112 -5.80 -7.76 -6.56
CA SER A 112 -6.86 -7.04 -7.27
C SER A 112 -8.06 -6.80 -6.37
N GLN A 113 -8.61 -5.59 -6.36
CA GLN A 113 -9.85 -5.32 -5.64
C GLN A 113 -11.01 -6.15 -6.23
N SER A 114 -11.20 -6.10 -7.56
CA SER A 114 -12.32 -6.77 -8.23
C SER A 114 -12.09 -8.26 -8.46
N GLY A 115 -10.82 -8.68 -8.57
CA GLY A 115 -10.46 -10.02 -9.04
C GLY A 115 -10.76 -10.26 -10.52
N GLU A 116 -11.04 -9.20 -11.29
CA GLU A 116 -11.42 -9.24 -12.71
C GLU A 116 -10.48 -8.42 -13.61
N THR A 117 -9.44 -7.78 -13.06
CA THR A 117 -8.47 -7.00 -13.85
C THR A 117 -7.79 -7.88 -14.90
N ALA A 118 -8.02 -7.60 -16.18
CA ALA A 118 -7.66 -8.48 -17.29
C ALA A 118 -6.16 -8.80 -17.35
N ASP A 119 -5.29 -7.79 -17.24
CA ASP A 119 -3.83 -7.98 -17.29
C ASP A 119 -3.30 -8.78 -16.09
N THR A 120 -3.85 -8.54 -14.90
CA THR A 120 -3.50 -9.32 -13.70
C THR A 120 -3.96 -10.76 -13.84
N LEU A 121 -5.16 -11.01 -14.39
CA LEU A 121 -5.68 -12.36 -14.61
C LEU A 121 -4.86 -13.08 -15.69
N ALA A 122 -4.39 -12.36 -16.71
CA ALA A 122 -3.48 -12.89 -17.71
C ALA A 122 -2.12 -13.29 -17.11
N SER A 123 -1.58 -12.47 -16.19
CA SER A 123 -0.37 -12.81 -15.42
C SER A 123 -0.57 -14.05 -14.54
N LEU A 124 -1.74 -14.19 -13.92
CA LEU A 124 -2.13 -15.37 -13.14
C LEU A 124 -2.07 -16.63 -13.98
N ARG A 125 -2.75 -16.63 -15.13
CA ARG A 125 -2.78 -17.77 -16.04
C ARG A 125 -1.40 -18.10 -16.59
N TYR A 126 -0.56 -17.10 -16.83
CA TYR A 126 0.84 -17.30 -17.24
C TYR A 126 1.65 -18.04 -16.16
N CYS A 127 1.60 -17.61 -14.89
CA CYS A 127 2.26 -18.34 -13.80
C CYS A 127 1.69 -19.75 -13.59
N ARG A 128 0.38 -19.94 -13.81
CA ARG A 128 -0.27 -21.25 -13.72
C ARG A 128 0.27 -22.21 -14.78
N GLN A 129 0.45 -21.75 -16.00
CA GLN A 129 1.04 -22.54 -17.09
C GLN A 129 2.47 -22.98 -16.78
N ALA A 130 3.21 -22.17 -16.01
CA ALA A 130 4.55 -22.51 -15.51
C ALA A 130 4.54 -23.44 -14.27
N GLY A 131 3.38 -23.89 -13.79
CA GLY A 131 3.24 -24.83 -12.69
C GLY A 131 3.43 -24.22 -11.29
N MET A 132 3.44 -22.90 -11.17
CA MET A 132 3.57 -22.22 -9.88
C MET A 132 2.30 -22.37 -9.03
N LYS A 133 2.47 -22.32 -7.70
CA LYS A 133 1.35 -22.21 -6.77
C LYS A 133 0.86 -20.77 -6.68
N ILE A 134 -0.45 -20.58 -6.71
CA ILE A 134 -1.09 -19.27 -6.91
C ILE A 134 -1.95 -18.88 -5.71
N GLY A 135 -1.69 -17.70 -5.14
CA GLY A 135 -2.60 -17.02 -4.23
C GLY A 135 -3.22 -15.77 -4.86
N ALA A 136 -4.48 -15.50 -4.56
CA ALA A 136 -5.16 -14.26 -4.95
C ALA A 136 -5.49 -13.40 -3.72
N VAL A 137 -4.92 -12.20 -3.64
CA VAL A 137 -5.29 -11.17 -2.65
C VAL A 137 -6.41 -10.33 -3.25
N VAL A 138 -7.65 -10.67 -2.91
CA VAL A 138 -8.85 -10.11 -3.55
C VAL A 138 -9.92 -9.69 -2.56
N ASN A 139 -10.75 -8.72 -2.94
CA ASN A 139 -11.91 -8.32 -2.13
C ASN A 139 -13.16 -9.14 -2.48
N VAL A 140 -13.38 -9.38 -3.78
CA VAL A 140 -14.51 -10.18 -4.29
C VAL A 140 -14.10 -11.66 -4.33
N ARG A 141 -14.68 -12.46 -3.44
CA ARG A 141 -14.29 -13.87 -3.20
C ARG A 141 -14.78 -14.82 -4.27
N GLU A 142 -15.82 -14.42 -4.99
CA GLU A 142 -16.43 -15.19 -6.07
C GLU A 142 -15.83 -14.81 -7.43
N SER A 143 -14.82 -13.93 -7.48
CA SER A 143 -14.20 -13.43 -8.71
C SER A 143 -13.47 -14.50 -9.50
N THR A 144 -13.16 -14.19 -10.76
CA THR A 144 -12.42 -15.09 -11.66
C THR A 144 -11.03 -15.42 -11.12
N MET A 145 -10.28 -14.44 -10.61
CA MET A 145 -8.99 -14.71 -9.96
C MET A 145 -9.13 -15.62 -8.74
N ALA A 146 -10.18 -15.44 -7.94
CA ALA A 146 -10.41 -16.29 -6.77
C ALA A 146 -10.66 -17.76 -7.18
N ARG A 147 -11.52 -17.99 -8.18
CA ARG A 147 -11.80 -19.33 -8.71
C ARG A 147 -10.60 -19.99 -9.38
N GLU A 148 -9.72 -19.19 -10.01
CA GLU A 148 -8.53 -19.66 -10.70
C GLU A 148 -7.27 -19.69 -9.82
N SER A 149 -7.37 -19.43 -8.52
CA SER A 149 -6.23 -19.51 -7.59
C SER A 149 -6.24 -20.80 -6.77
N ASP A 150 -5.08 -21.19 -6.25
CA ASP A 150 -4.98 -22.33 -5.32
C ASP A 150 -5.35 -21.93 -3.89
N VAL A 151 -5.19 -20.64 -3.55
CA VAL A 151 -5.67 -20.06 -2.29
C VAL A 151 -6.21 -18.65 -2.49
N VAL A 152 -7.31 -18.34 -1.80
CA VAL A 152 -7.91 -17.00 -1.77
C VAL A 152 -7.55 -16.33 -0.45
N LEU A 153 -7.01 -15.11 -0.55
CA LEU A 153 -6.57 -14.27 0.57
C LEU A 153 -7.49 -13.03 0.61
N PRO A 154 -8.66 -13.12 1.25
CA PRO A 154 -9.65 -12.05 1.21
C PRO A 154 -9.18 -10.78 1.94
N THR A 155 -9.40 -9.62 1.33
CA THR A 155 -9.11 -8.32 1.94
C THR A 155 -10.22 -7.80 2.85
N LEU A 156 -11.43 -8.37 2.82
CA LEU A 156 -12.54 -8.02 3.73
C LEU A 156 -12.91 -6.51 3.78
N ALA A 157 -12.64 -5.75 2.72
CA ALA A 157 -12.90 -4.31 2.67
C ALA A 157 -14.39 -3.96 2.46
N GLY A 158 -15.20 -4.95 2.09
CA GLY A 158 -16.58 -4.74 1.66
C GLY A 158 -16.66 -4.01 0.30
N PRO A 159 -17.86 -3.69 -0.20
CA PRO A 159 -18.03 -3.02 -1.49
C PRO A 159 -17.31 -1.66 -1.52
N GLU A 160 -16.56 -1.38 -2.58
CA GLU A 160 -15.92 -0.09 -2.85
C GLU A 160 -16.46 0.41 -4.19
N ILE A 161 -17.14 1.56 -4.15
CA ILE A 161 -17.87 2.19 -5.25
C ILE A 161 -17.09 3.41 -5.78
N GLY A 162 -16.28 4.06 -4.94
CA GLY A 162 -15.36 5.11 -5.37
C GLY A 162 -14.44 4.62 -6.49
N VAL A 163 -14.24 5.46 -7.51
CA VAL A 163 -13.36 5.13 -8.65
C VAL A 163 -11.90 5.00 -8.18
N ALA A 164 -11.45 5.96 -7.37
CA ALA A 164 -10.14 5.89 -6.75
C ALA A 164 -10.20 4.97 -5.53
N SER A 165 -9.47 3.86 -5.58
CA SER A 165 -9.41 2.90 -4.47
C SER A 165 -8.82 3.54 -3.21
N THR A 166 -9.39 3.21 -2.04
CA THR A 166 -8.97 3.75 -0.74
C THR A 166 -8.85 2.63 0.28
N LYS A 167 -9.97 2.13 0.81
CA LYS A 167 -9.97 1.05 1.80
C LYS A 167 -9.47 -0.28 1.25
N ALA A 168 -9.64 -0.54 -0.04
CA ALA A 168 -9.06 -1.76 -0.61
C ALA A 168 -7.52 -1.72 -0.57
N PHE A 169 -6.89 -0.55 -0.75
CA PHE A 169 -5.43 -0.39 -0.62
C PHE A 169 -4.94 -0.71 0.80
N THR A 170 -5.53 -0.11 1.83
CA THR A 170 -5.11 -0.34 3.22
C THR A 170 -5.43 -1.76 3.71
N CYS A 171 -6.52 -2.36 3.23
CA CYS A 171 -6.78 -3.79 3.46
C CYS A 171 -5.77 -4.69 2.73
N GLN A 172 -5.39 -4.40 1.48
CA GLN A 172 -4.34 -5.15 0.77
C GLN A 172 -3.01 -5.09 1.53
N LEU A 173 -2.61 -3.92 2.01
CA LEU A 173 -1.44 -3.75 2.87
C LEU A 173 -1.55 -4.58 4.16
N SER A 174 -2.73 -4.62 4.78
CA SER A 174 -2.98 -5.41 5.99
C SER A 174 -2.79 -6.91 5.76
N VAL A 175 -3.32 -7.45 4.65
CA VAL A 175 -3.11 -8.85 4.25
C VAL A 175 -1.62 -9.13 4.02
N LEU A 176 -0.97 -8.29 3.22
CA LEU A 176 0.42 -8.49 2.82
C LEU A 176 1.39 -8.35 4.01
N ALA A 177 1.13 -7.44 4.94
CA ALA A 177 1.93 -7.29 6.16
C ALA A 177 1.82 -8.53 7.05
N ALA A 178 0.60 -9.04 7.27
CA ALA A 178 0.39 -10.25 8.06
C ALA A 178 1.05 -11.48 7.41
N LEU A 179 1.01 -11.58 6.08
CA LEU A 179 1.69 -12.64 5.33
C LEU A 179 3.22 -12.51 5.39
N ALA A 180 3.77 -11.29 5.38
CA ALA A 180 5.21 -11.08 5.54
C ALA A 180 5.70 -11.52 6.93
N VAL A 181 4.92 -11.26 7.99
CA VAL A 181 5.19 -11.78 9.34
C VAL A 181 5.16 -13.32 9.33
N ARG A 182 4.08 -13.91 8.79
CA ARG A 182 3.95 -15.37 8.68
C ARG A 182 5.12 -16.00 7.92
N ALA A 183 5.53 -15.40 6.81
CA ALA A 183 6.65 -15.85 6.00
C ALA A 183 7.97 -15.81 6.79
N GLY A 184 8.21 -14.76 7.58
CA GLY A 184 9.40 -14.66 8.41
C GLY A 184 9.43 -15.64 9.58
N VAL A 185 8.27 -15.94 10.17
CA VAL A 185 8.15 -17.00 11.18
C VAL A 185 8.43 -18.37 10.56
N ALA A 186 7.82 -18.69 9.42
CA ALA A 186 8.03 -19.95 8.72
C ALA A 186 9.50 -20.14 8.29
N ARG A 187 10.18 -19.05 7.91
CA ARG A 187 11.60 -19.07 7.51
C ARG A 187 12.58 -18.95 8.69
N GLY A 188 12.08 -18.84 9.92
CA GLY A 188 12.90 -18.72 11.13
C GLY A 188 13.67 -17.41 11.26
N THR A 189 13.31 -16.37 10.51
CA THR A 189 13.95 -15.05 10.53
C THR A 189 13.27 -14.09 11.50
N ILE A 190 12.04 -14.40 11.92
CA ILE A 190 11.31 -13.70 12.98
C ILE A 190 11.25 -14.62 14.20
N SER A 191 11.74 -14.14 15.35
CA SER A 191 11.60 -14.85 16.62
C SER A 191 10.17 -14.77 17.17
N PRO A 192 9.76 -15.64 18.11
CA PRO A 192 8.45 -15.55 18.74
C PRO A 192 8.16 -14.19 19.40
N ASP A 193 9.18 -13.56 20.01
CA ASP A 193 9.02 -12.24 20.62
C ASP A 193 8.85 -11.13 19.57
N GLN A 194 9.59 -11.23 18.46
CA GLN A 194 9.43 -10.31 17.33
C GLN A 194 8.06 -10.49 16.64
N GLU A 195 7.57 -11.72 16.49
CA GLU A 195 6.22 -11.99 15.97
C GLU A 195 5.18 -11.27 16.85
N LYS A 196 5.27 -11.44 18.17
CA LYS A 196 4.40 -10.79 19.14
C LYS A 196 4.45 -9.27 19.06
N GLN A 197 5.64 -8.70 18.90
CA GLN A 197 5.80 -7.26 18.71
C GLN A 197 5.14 -6.78 17.41
N LEU A 198 5.42 -7.42 16.27
CA LEU A 198 4.89 -7.02 14.96
C LEU A 198 3.37 -7.17 14.90
N VAL A 199 2.80 -8.25 15.45
CA VAL A 199 1.35 -8.44 15.51
C VAL A 199 0.70 -7.38 16.39
N ARG A 200 1.35 -7.00 17.50
CA ARG A 200 0.87 -5.88 18.34
C ARG A 200 0.90 -4.57 17.57
N GLU A 201 1.98 -4.26 16.87
CA GLU A 201 2.08 -3.05 16.05
C GLU A 201 0.99 -3.01 14.96
N LEU A 202 0.71 -4.13 14.29
CA LEU A 202 -0.41 -4.25 13.34
C LEU A 202 -1.76 -3.99 14.03
N SER A 203 -1.97 -4.51 15.23
CA SER A 203 -3.23 -4.32 15.97
C SER A 203 -3.52 -2.85 16.34
N GLU A 204 -2.50 -1.99 16.33
CA GLU A 204 -2.65 -0.55 16.59
C GLU A 204 -3.04 0.24 15.32
N ALA A 205 -2.90 -0.33 14.12
CA ALA A 205 -3.18 0.36 12.87
C ALA A 205 -4.61 0.94 12.77
N PRO A 206 -5.69 0.23 13.20
CA PRO A 206 -7.03 0.81 13.26
C PRO A 206 -7.14 2.06 14.14
N ARG A 207 -6.44 2.06 15.28
CA ARG A 207 -6.41 3.20 16.20
C ARG A 207 -5.72 4.40 15.55
N PHE A 208 -4.56 4.18 14.93
CA PHE A 208 -3.85 5.23 14.21
C PHE A 208 -4.66 5.78 13.03
N ALA A 209 -5.33 4.92 12.25
CA ALA A 209 -6.22 5.37 11.18
C ALA A 209 -7.35 6.27 11.71
N THR A 210 -7.97 5.90 12.85
CA THR A 210 -8.99 6.73 13.51
C THR A 210 -8.45 8.09 13.94
N GLN A 211 -7.22 8.15 14.41
CA GLN A 211 -6.57 9.40 14.82
C GLN A 211 -6.22 10.28 13.61
N VAL A 212 -5.75 9.70 12.51
CA VAL A 212 -5.47 10.43 11.26
C VAL A 212 -6.73 11.06 10.68
N LEU A 213 -7.88 10.39 10.76
CA LEU A 213 -9.16 10.96 10.30
C LEU A 213 -9.57 12.24 11.05
N LYS A 214 -8.98 12.53 12.22
CA LYS A 214 -9.23 13.79 12.95
C LYS A 214 -8.47 14.98 12.37
N LEU A 215 -7.55 14.74 11.42
CA LEU A 215 -6.78 15.79 10.75
C LEU A 215 -7.53 16.38 9.53
N ASP A 216 -8.79 16.01 9.33
CA ASP A 216 -9.61 16.39 8.17
C ASP A 216 -9.63 17.91 7.92
N GLU A 217 -9.88 18.73 8.94
CA GLU A 217 -9.90 20.19 8.80
C GLU A 217 -8.56 20.78 8.34
N GLN A 218 -7.44 20.23 8.84
CA GLN A 218 -6.11 20.65 8.43
C GLN A 218 -5.85 20.27 6.97
N ILE A 219 -6.17 19.02 6.61
CA ILE A 219 -6.00 18.51 5.25
C ILE A 219 -6.91 19.26 4.26
N GLU A 220 -8.13 19.61 4.66
CA GLU A 220 -9.03 20.41 3.84
C GLU A 220 -8.43 21.78 3.54
N ARG A 221 -7.88 22.47 4.55
CA ARG A 221 -7.19 23.76 4.37
C ARG A 221 -6.01 23.65 3.41
N ILE A 222 -5.18 22.60 3.55
CA ILE A 222 -4.06 22.32 2.66
C ILE A 222 -4.54 22.06 1.24
N SER A 223 -5.63 21.28 1.07
CA SER A 223 -6.16 20.95 -0.26
C SER A 223 -6.68 22.18 -1.01
N ARG A 224 -7.27 23.16 -0.31
CA ARG A 224 -7.69 24.44 -0.89
C ARG A 224 -6.50 25.24 -1.42
N GLU A 225 -5.35 25.15 -0.77
CA GLU A 225 -4.12 25.75 -1.26
C GLU A 225 -3.54 24.98 -2.45
N LEU A 226 -3.46 23.65 -2.35
CA LEU A 226 -2.97 22.78 -3.42
C LEU A 226 -3.78 22.89 -4.71
N SER A 227 -5.10 23.15 -4.63
CA SER A 227 -5.97 23.33 -5.80
C SER A 227 -5.58 24.49 -6.73
N ARG A 228 -4.67 25.37 -6.28
CA ARG A 228 -4.15 26.50 -7.07
C ARG A 228 -2.97 26.13 -7.96
N TYR A 229 -2.38 24.95 -7.75
CA TYR A 229 -1.19 24.49 -8.46
C TYR A 229 -1.57 23.48 -9.54
N LYS A 230 -0.79 23.46 -10.62
CA LYS A 230 -0.98 22.52 -11.73
C LYS A 230 -0.18 21.24 -11.57
N ASP A 231 0.97 21.36 -10.91
CA ASP A 231 1.95 20.30 -10.73
C ASP A 231 2.24 20.14 -9.24
N VAL A 232 2.39 18.89 -8.77
CA VAL A 232 2.74 18.57 -7.38
C VAL A 232 3.68 17.37 -7.38
N LEU A 233 4.79 17.48 -6.65
CA LEU A 233 5.70 16.34 -6.44
C LEU A 233 5.42 15.66 -5.10
N TYR A 234 5.49 14.34 -5.08
CA TYR A 234 5.51 13.53 -3.86
C TYR A 234 6.87 12.88 -3.68
N LEU A 235 7.45 12.97 -2.50
CA LEU A 235 8.74 12.36 -2.17
C LEU A 235 8.59 11.39 -1.00
N GLY A 236 9.22 10.23 -1.14
CA GLY A 236 9.36 9.27 -0.06
C GLY A 236 10.60 8.40 -0.27
N ARG A 237 11.02 7.69 0.77
CA ARG A 237 12.12 6.72 0.70
C ARG A 237 11.70 5.42 1.37
N ASP A 238 12.34 4.31 0.99
CA ASP A 238 11.97 2.97 1.47
C ASP A 238 10.49 2.69 1.17
N THR A 239 9.73 2.09 2.07
CA THR A 239 8.28 1.87 1.95
C THR A 239 7.49 3.14 1.67
N ASN A 240 8.02 4.33 2.01
CA ASN A 240 7.35 5.59 1.74
C ASN A 240 7.47 6.03 0.26
N PHE A 241 8.37 5.45 -0.54
CA PHE A 241 8.44 5.78 -1.97
C PHE A 241 7.19 5.27 -2.73
N PRO A 242 6.83 3.97 -2.69
CA PRO A 242 5.59 3.54 -3.32
C PRO A 242 4.34 4.19 -2.68
N LEU A 243 4.40 4.58 -1.40
CA LEU A 243 3.32 5.34 -0.76
C LEU A 243 3.21 6.78 -1.31
N ALA A 244 4.34 7.43 -1.60
CA ALA A 244 4.39 8.72 -2.28
C ALA A 244 3.81 8.62 -3.70
N MET A 245 4.10 7.53 -4.42
CA MET A 245 3.47 7.24 -5.71
C MET A 245 1.96 7.04 -5.60
N GLU A 246 1.46 6.39 -4.54
CA GLU A 246 0.01 6.23 -4.30
C GLU A 246 -0.64 7.58 -4.01
N GLY A 247 -0.03 8.42 -3.17
CA GLY A 247 -0.49 9.78 -2.93
C GLY A 247 -0.60 10.61 -4.22
N ALA A 248 0.44 10.55 -5.05
CA ALA A 248 0.44 11.19 -6.37
C ALA A 248 -0.65 10.62 -7.30
N LEU A 249 -0.82 9.29 -7.31
CA LEU A 249 -1.87 8.64 -8.10
C LEU A 249 -3.26 9.12 -7.68
N LYS A 250 -3.57 9.14 -6.37
CA LYS A 250 -4.85 9.64 -5.86
C LYS A 250 -5.11 11.08 -6.24
N LEU A 251 -4.12 11.96 -6.06
CA LEU A 251 -4.27 13.36 -6.40
C LEU A 251 -4.56 13.53 -7.90
N LYS A 252 -3.80 12.84 -8.76
CA LYS A 252 -3.98 12.88 -10.21
C LYS A 252 -5.33 12.32 -10.67
N GLU A 253 -5.78 11.20 -10.10
CA GLU A 253 -7.01 10.51 -10.51
C GLU A 253 -8.27 11.35 -10.31
N ILE A 254 -8.35 12.11 -9.21
CA ILE A 254 -9.61 12.78 -8.81
C ILE A 254 -9.58 14.30 -8.99
N SER A 255 -8.40 14.91 -9.00
CA SER A 255 -8.25 16.38 -9.15
C SER A 255 -7.72 16.80 -10.52
N TYR A 256 -7.12 15.86 -11.27
CA TYR A 256 -6.41 16.12 -12.53
C TYR A 256 -5.19 17.03 -12.41
N ILE A 257 -4.75 17.36 -11.19
CA ILE A 257 -3.43 17.95 -10.95
C ILE A 257 -2.37 16.96 -11.41
N HIS A 258 -1.36 17.45 -12.12
CA HIS A 258 -0.24 16.65 -12.55
C HIS A 258 0.64 16.31 -11.34
N ALA A 259 0.34 15.18 -10.71
CA ALA A 259 1.04 14.70 -9.54
C ALA A 259 1.96 13.53 -9.88
N GLU A 260 3.20 13.60 -9.41
CA GLU A 260 4.23 12.59 -9.65
C GLU A 260 4.98 12.22 -8.37
N GLY A 261 5.17 10.91 -8.14
CA GLY A 261 5.86 10.37 -6.97
C GLY A 261 7.27 9.91 -7.31
N TYR A 262 8.25 10.37 -6.53
CA TYR A 262 9.67 10.04 -6.72
C TYR A 262 10.29 9.43 -5.46
N ALA A 263 11.23 8.52 -5.67
CA ALA A 263 12.15 8.10 -4.62
C ALA A 263 13.01 9.31 -4.25
N GLY A 264 13.04 9.71 -2.98
CA GLY A 264 13.69 10.95 -2.56
C GLY A 264 15.16 11.04 -2.98
N GLY A 265 15.87 9.91 -3.04
CA GLY A 265 17.26 9.85 -3.51
C GLY A 265 17.46 10.18 -4.98
N GLU A 266 16.43 10.00 -5.81
CA GLU A 266 16.48 10.25 -7.25
C GLU A 266 16.28 11.71 -7.61
N LEU A 267 16.01 12.59 -6.63
CA LEU A 267 15.69 13.99 -6.87
C LEU A 267 16.75 14.67 -7.76
N LYS A 268 18.04 14.48 -7.45
CA LYS A 268 19.17 15.07 -8.20
C LYS A 268 19.36 14.52 -9.61
N HIS A 269 18.71 13.41 -9.95
CA HIS A 269 18.90 12.70 -11.22
C HIS A 269 17.90 13.12 -12.31
N GLY A 270 17.32 14.32 -12.17
CA GLY A 270 16.39 14.91 -13.14
C GLY A 270 15.28 15.74 -12.49
N PRO A 271 14.48 15.16 -11.57
CA PRO A 271 13.28 15.80 -11.04
C PRO A 271 13.53 17.13 -10.32
N ILE A 272 14.73 17.34 -9.76
CA ILE A 272 15.12 18.60 -9.12
C ILE A 272 15.07 19.82 -10.05
N ALA A 273 15.10 19.60 -11.38
CA ALA A 273 14.97 20.66 -12.38
C ALA A 273 13.55 21.25 -12.43
N LEU A 274 12.55 20.54 -11.91
CA LEU A 274 11.16 21.00 -11.86
C LEU A 274 10.84 21.85 -10.62
N ILE A 275 11.77 21.93 -9.66
CA ILE A 275 11.52 22.63 -8.39
C ILE A 275 11.83 24.11 -8.54
N ASP A 276 10.79 24.91 -8.25
CA ASP A 276 10.82 26.36 -8.08
C ASP A 276 9.86 26.81 -6.96
N GLU A 277 9.70 28.11 -6.77
CA GLU A 277 8.77 28.71 -5.80
C GLU A 277 7.27 28.42 -6.06
N ASN A 278 6.92 27.81 -7.19
CA ASN A 278 5.57 27.45 -7.58
C ASN A 278 5.34 25.93 -7.56
N MET A 279 6.30 25.13 -7.10
CA MET A 279 6.18 23.68 -7.02
C MET A 279 5.92 23.21 -5.58
N PRO A 280 4.69 22.80 -5.21
CA PRO A 280 4.44 22.07 -3.98
C PRO A 280 5.11 20.70 -4.00
N VAL A 281 5.77 20.36 -2.89
CA VAL A 281 6.42 19.07 -2.70
C VAL A 281 5.93 18.45 -1.40
N ILE A 282 5.12 17.39 -1.52
CA ILE A 282 4.63 16.62 -0.38
C ILE A 282 5.68 15.57 -0.02
N VAL A 283 6.25 15.66 1.18
CA VAL A 283 7.33 14.77 1.63
C VAL A 283 6.81 13.87 2.76
N ILE A 284 6.88 12.55 2.55
CA ILE A 284 6.54 11.55 3.57
C ILE A 284 7.83 11.11 4.28
N ALA A 285 8.02 11.57 5.52
CA ALA A 285 9.25 11.38 6.28
C ALA A 285 8.98 11.08 7.76
N PRO A 286 8.45 9.89 8.12
CA PRO A 286 8.39 9.47 9.52
C PRO A 286 9.80 9.38 10.12
N HIS A 287 9.93 9.54 11.43
CA HIS A 287 11.21 9.38 12.13
C HIS A 287 11.56 7.89 12.23
N ASP A 288 12.18 7.38 11.18
CA ASP A 288 12.65 6.01 11.06
C ASP A 288 14.17 5.95 10.78
N ARG A 289 14.66 4.76 10.41
CA ARG A 289 16.07 4.49 10.11
C ARG A 289 16.66 5.28 8.94
N ILE A 290 15.83 5.85 8.07
CA ILE A 290 16.27 6.60 6.87
C ILE A 290 15.84 8.07 6.92
N PHE A 291 15.24 8.52 8.01
CA PHE A 291 14.73 9.88 8.19
C PHE A 291 15.76 10.95 7.80
N GLU A 292 16.99 10.87 8.31
CA GLU A 292 18.06 11.84 7.99
C GLU A 292 18.33 11.95 6.48
N LYS A 293 18.23 10.83 5.73
CA LYS A 293 18.41 10.83 4.28
C LYS A 293 17.22 11.49 3.57
N THR A 294 16.01 11.29 4.08
CA THR A 294 14.81 11.97 3.56
C THR A 294 14.87 13.48 3.85
N VAL A 295 15.28 13.89 5.06
CA VAL A 295 15.48 15.30 5.42
C VAL A 295 16.55 15.94 4.54
N SER A 296 17.65 15.24 4.25
CA SER A 296 18.67 15.75 3.32
C SER A 296 18.10 16.04 1.93
N ASN A 297 17.17 15.22 1.41
CA ASN A 297 16.50 15.53 0.14
C ASN A 297 15.51 16.68 0.27
N MET A 298 14.84 16.81 1.42
CA MET A 298 13.99 17.96 1.70
C MET A 298 14.77 19.27 1.75
N GLN A 299 16.03 19.28 2.22
CA GLN A 299 16.91 20.45 2.16
C GLN A 299 17.21 20.88 0.72
N GLU A 300 17.37 19.92 -0.19
CA GLU A 300 17.63 20.19 -1.61
C GLU A 300 16.41 20.84 -2.28
N VAL A 301 15.20 20.41 -1.91
CA VAL A 301 13.94 21.06 -2.31
C VAL A 301 13.89 22.50 -1.79
N ALA A 302 14.14 22.69 -0.49
CA ALA A 302 14.09 23.99 0.16
C ALA A 302 15.10 24.99 -0.44
N ALA A 303 16.31 24.51 -0.76
CA ALA A 303 17.36 25.32 -1.39
C ALA A 303 16.97 25.88 -2.77
N ARG A 304 15.91 25.34 -3.40
CA ARG A 304 15.37 25.79 -4.69
C ARG A 304 14.02 26.49 -4.58
N GLY A 305 13.58 26.82 -3.37
CA GLY A 305 12.32 27.53 -3.14
C GLY A 305 11.08 26.63 -3.16
N GLY A 306 11.23 25.32 -3.28
CA GLY A 306 10.11 24.38 -3.30
C GLY A 306 9.22 24.49 -2.05
N LYS A 307 7.91 24.39 -2.26
CA LYS A 307 6.89 24.56 -1.23
C LYS A 307 6.61 23.24 -0.51
N ILE A 308 7.36 23.00 0.55
CA ILE A 308 7.35 21.71 1.25
C ILE A 308 6.12 21.56 2.14
N ILE A 309 5.34 20.50 1.92
CA ILE A 309 4.33 20.01 2.85
C ILE A 309 4.87 18.71 3.46
N LEU A 310 5.21 18.74 4.74
CA LEU A 310 5.83 17.61 5.42
C LEU A 310 4.78 16.76 6.11
N ILE A 311 4.79 15.44 5.84
CA ILE A 311 4.01 14.43 6.56
C ILE A 311 5.00 13.61 7.40
N THR A 312 4.88 13.68 8.73
CA THR A 312 5.85 13.09 9.65
C THR A 312 5.20 12.79 11.01
N ASP A 313 5.92 12.14 11.92
CA ASP A 313 5.50 11.99 13.32
C ASP A 313 6.02 13.15 14.19
N ALA A 314 5.60 13.21 15.46
CA ALA A 314 5.99 14.29 16.36
C ALA A 314 7.51 14.43 16.55
N LYS A 315 8.24 13.31 16.53
CA LYS A 315 9.70 13.32 16.67
C LYS A 315 10.37 13.81 15.40
N GLY A 316 9.87 13.41 14.24
CA GLY A 316 10.33 13.89 12.95
C GLY A 316 10.07 15.38 12.76
N ALA A 317 8.90 15.88 13.16
CA ALA A 317 8.59 17.31 13.13
C ALA A 317 9.58 18.15 13.97
N ALA A 318 9.95 17.66 15.15
CA ALA A 318 10.93 18.33 16.02
C ALA A 318 12.36 18.32 15.45
N GLN A 319 12.72 17.32 14.64
CA GLN A 319 14.08 17.12 14.12
C GLN A 319 14.29 17.57 12.67
N ALA A 320 13.21 17.73 11.89
CA ALA A 320 13.29 18.09 10.48
C ALA A 320 14.08 19.39 10.25
N GLY A 321 13.93 20.38 11.14
CA GLY A 321 14.77 21.60 11.17
C GLY A 321 14.67 22.48 9.92
N ILE A 322 13.63 22.31 9.09
CA ILE A 322 13.43 23.02 7.82
C ILE A 322 12.10 23.75 7.85
N LYS A 323 12.06 24.95 7.27
CA LYS A 323 10.82 25.71 7.08
C LYS A 323 9.94 24.99 6.07
N THR A 324 8.78 24.54 6.52
CA THR A 324 7.73 23.95 5.68
C THR A 324 6.64 24.98 5.39
N MET A 325 5.95 24.84 4.26
CA MET A 325 4.65 25.48 4.04
C MET A 325 3.66 24.99 5.10
N GLU A 326 3.55 23.67 5.26
CA GLU A 326 2.68 23.02 6.23
C GLU A 326 3.35 21.74 6.75
N THR A 327 3.06 21.37 8.00
CA THR A 327 3.49 20.10 8.59
C THR A 327 2.26 19.36 9.14
N ILE A 328 2.02 18.16 8.63
CA ILE A 328 1.00 17.22 9.10
C ILE A 328 1.69 16.25 10.05
N ILE A 329 1.35 16.34 11.34
CA ILE A 329 1.88 15.44 12.38
C ILE A 329 0.93 14.24 12.50
N LEU A 330 1.43 13.08 12.13
CA LEU A 330 0.76 11.80 12.30
C LEU A 330 0.94 11.27 13.74
N PRO A 331 -0.03 10.48 14.23
CA PRO A 331 -0.08 10.02 15.62
C PRO A 331 0.96 8.96 16.00
#